data_AF-A0A2K1IYI1-F1
#
_entry.id   AF-A0A2K1IYI1-F1
#
_cell.length_a   1.000
_cell.length_b   1.000
_cell.length_c   1.000
_cell.angle_alpha   90.00
_cell.angle_beta   90.00
_cell.angle_gamma   90.00
#
_symmetry.space_group_name_H-M   'P 1'
#
loop_
_entity.id
_entity.type
_entity.pdbx_description
1 polymer ?
#
loop_
_entity_poly.entity_id
_entity_poly.type
_entity_poly.pdbx_seq_one_letter_code
_entity_poly.pdbx_strand_id
1 'polypeptide(L)' 'MSLMAFRARMIPDSYNIRINPFVSAKFNADFDGDEMNIFYASSYSSKAECDILLAIDKCILLP' A
#
# COMPACT_ATOMS: atom_id res chain seq x y z
N MET A 1 3.29 -7.90 -8.55
CA MET A 1 3.84 -7.78 -7.19
C MET A 1 2.71 -7.25 -6.31
N SER A 2 2.23 -8.01 -5.33
CA SER A 2 0.96 -7.71 -4.61
C SER A 2 1.14 -7.08 -3.22
N LEU A 3 2.36 -6.71 -2.86
CA LEU A 3 2.68 -6.09 -1.57
C LEU A 3 3.58 -4.87 -1.81
N MET A 4 3.15 -3.70 -1.32
CA MET A 4 3.90 -2.44 -1.38
C MET A 4 3.69 -1.67 -0.08
N ALA A 5 4.64 -0.80 0.26
CA ALA A 5 4.60 0.05 1.44
C ALA A 5 3.97 1.41 1.12
N PHE A 6 3.02 1.82 1.97
CA PHE A 6 2.33 3.11 1.88
C PHE A 6 2.58 3.93 3.13
N ARG A 7 2.63 5.26 2.95
CA ARG A 7 2.59 6.17 4.09
C ARG A 7 1.16 6.32 4.57
N ALA A 8 0.89 5.88 5.80
CA ALA A 8 -0.42 6.00 6.41
C ALA A 8 -0.81 7.48 6.61
N ARG A 9 -2.06 7.81 6.25
CA ARG A 9 -2.71 9.08 6.54
C ARG A 9 -4.07 8.76 7.15
N MET A 10 -4.30 9.22 8.38
CA MET A 10 -5.61 9.10 9.00
C MET A 10 -6.60 10.04 8.33
N ILE A 11 -7.74 9.51 7.91
CA ILE A 11 -8.83 10.27 7.30
C ILE A 11 -10.03 10.13 8.24
N PRO A 12 -10.47 11.22 8.88
CA PRO A 12 -11.69 11.21 9.69
C PRO A 12 -12.90 10.77 8.86
N ASP A 13 -13.90 10.20 9.54
CA ASP A 13 -15.21 9.85 8.96
C ASP A 13 -15.15 8.86 7.78
N SER A 14 -14.13 8.00 7.76
CA SER A 14 -14.00 6.93 6.75
C SER A 14 -13.89 5.57 7.41
N TYR A 15 -14.69 4.62 6.90
CA TYR A 15 -14.70 3.23 7.37
C TYR A 15 -13.94 2.28 6.44
N ASN A 16 -13.43 2.78 5.30
CA ASN A 16 -12.78 2.00 4.26
C ASN A 16 -11.34 2.43 4.05
N ILE A 17 -10.52 1.52 3.53
CA ILE A 17 -9.14 1.83 3.13
C ILE A 17 -9.19 2.67 1.85
N ARG A 18 -8.41 3.75 1.83
CA ARG A 18 -8.30 4.64 0.66
C ARG A 18 -6.89 4.57 0.10
N ILE A 19 -6.79 4.26 -1.19
CA ILE A 19 -5.55 4.26 -1.95
C ILE A 19 -5.68 5.14 -3.19
N ASN A 20 -4.54 5.49 -3.80
CA ASN A 20 -4.53 6.24 -5.05
C ASN A 20 -4.97 5.32 -6.21
N PRO A 21 -5.96 5.71 -7.03
CA PRO A 21 -6.42 4.93 -8.19
C PRO A 21 -5.30 4.55 -9.18
N PHE A 22 -4.25 5.35 -9.31
CA PHE A 22 -3.12 5.01 -10.20
C PHE A 22 -2.38 3.73 -9.79
N VAL A 23 -2.54 3.28 -8.55
CA VAL A 23 -1.90 2.07 -8.02
C VAL A 23 -2.86 0.87 -8.05
N SER A 24 -4.16 1.05 -8.33
CA SER A 24 -5.16 -0.03 -8.26
C SER A 24 -4.84 -1.18 -9.23
N ALA A 25 -4.37 -0.85 -10.43
CA ALA A 25 -3.96 -1.83 -11.44
C ALA A 25 -2.84 -2.76 -10.95
N LYS A 26 -2.00 -2.34 -9.99
CA LYS A 26 -0.94 -3.18 -9.42
C LYS A 26 -1.47 -4.25 -8.46
N PHE A 27 -2.58 -3.96 -7.80
CA PHE A 27 -3.28 -4.89 -6.91
C PHE A 27 -4.36 -5.69 -7.64
N ASN A 28 -4.56 -5.43 -8.94
CA ASN A 28 -5.69 -5.97 -9.70
C ASN A 28 -7.03 -5.65 -9.01
N ALA A 29 -7.15 -4.44 -8.47
CA ALA A 29 -8.34 -3.97 -7.76
C ALA A 29 -9.17 -3.03 -8.64
N ASP A 30 -10.49 -3.20 -8.62
CA ASP A 30 -11.45 -2.41 -9.42
C ASP A 30 -12.50 -1.66 -8.59
N PHE A 31 -12.38 -1.73 -7.25
CA PHE A 31 -13.20 -1.00 -6.27
C PHE A 31 -14.68 -1.42 -6.23
N ASP A 32 -15.01 -2.66 -6.57
CA ASP A 32 -16.39 -3.19 -6.55
C ASP A 32 -16.79 -3.88 -5.22
N GLY A 33 -15.90 -3.88 -4.23
CA GLY A 33 -16.06 -4.61 -2.97
C GLY A 33 -14.79 -5.28 -2.45
N ASP A 34 -13.68 -5.12 -3.17
CA ASP A 34 -12.36 -5.65 -2.79
C ASP A 34 -11.95 -5.30 -1.35
N GLU A 35 -11.46 -6.33 -0.65
CA GLU A 35 -10.85 -6.21 0.67
C GLU A 35 -9.32 -6.25 0.57
N MET A 36 -8.65 -5.43 1.37
CA MET A 36 -7.19 -5.38 1.41
C MET A 36 -6.68 -5.50 2.86
N ASN A 37 -5.63 -6.30 3.03
CA ASN A 37 -4.94 -6.42 4.31
C ASN A 37 -3.95 -5.26 4.51
N ILE A 38 -3.91 -4.73 5.73
CA ILE A 38 -2.89 -3.76 6.16
C ILE A 38 -1.96 -4.43 7.16
N PHE A 39 -0.67 -4.44 6.83
CA PHE A 39 0.39 -4.86 7.74
C PHE A 39 1.10 -3.64 8.30
N TYR A 40 1.25 -3.60 9.62
CA TYR A 40 1.97 -2.53 10.30
C TYR A 40 3.40 -2.95 10.63
N ALA A 41 4.38 -2.19 10.14
CA ALA A 41 5.78 -2.38 10.50
C ALA A 41 6.05 -1.87 11.92
N SER A 42 6.26 -2.80 12.86
CA SER A 42 6.45 -2.48 14.28
C SER A 42 7.88 -2.10 14.65
N SER A 43 8.89 -2.64 13.94
CA SER A 43 10.30 -2.40 14.22
C SER A 43 10.90 -1.31 13.31
N TYR A 44 11.97 -0.67 13.77
CA TYR A 44 12.70 0.31 12.96
C TYR A 44 13.29 -0.31 11.69
N SER A 45 13.85 -1.53 11.80
CA SER A 45 14.42 -2.24 10.64
C SER A 45 13.35 -2.55 9.60
N SER A 46 12.19 -3.07 10.02
CA SER A 46 11.08 -3.36 9.11
C SER A 46 10.56 -2.09 8.44
N LYS A 47 10.48 -0.98 9.18
CA LYS A 47 10.09 0.31 8.61
C LYS A 47 11.09 0.79 7.55
N ALA A 48 12.39 0.66 7.81
CA ALA A 48 13.43 1.02 6.86
C ALA A 48 13.37 0.15 5.58
N GLU A 49 13.15 -1.16 5.72
CA GLU A 49 12.97 -2.05 4.57
C GLU A 49 11.72 -1.68 3.75
N CYS A 50 10.61 -1.35 4.42
CA CYS A 50 9.41 -0.87 3.74
C CYS A 50 9.67 0.42 2.96
N ASP A 51 10.36 1.38 3.55
CA ASP A 51 10.63 2.70 2.93
C ASP A 51 11.69 2.62 1.80
N ILE A 52 12.63 1.67 1.87
CA ILE A 52 13.74 1.57 0.89
C ILE A 52 13.41 0.61 -0.25
N LEU A 53 12.82 -0.55 0.06
CA LEU A 53 12.66 -1.66 -0.88
C LEU A 53 11.24 -1.80 -1.41
N LEU A 54 10.23 -1.57 -0.57
CA LEU A 54 8.82 -1.82 -0.91
C LEU A 54 8.04 -0.54 -1.22
N ALA A 55 8.69 0.63 -1.19
CA ALA A 55 8.03 1.89 -1.49
C ALA A 55 7.47 1.90 -2.92
N ILE A 56 6.29 2.48 -3.09
CA ILE A 56 5.52 2.43 -4.35
C ILE A 56 6.33 2.97 -5.54
N ASP A 57 7.14 4.00 -5.31
CA ASP A 57 8.02 4.61 -6.32
C ASP A 57 9.11 3.65 -6.82
N LYS A 58 9.47 2.63 -6.03
CA LYS A 58 10.41 1.57 -6.42
C LYS A 58 9.72 0.41 -7.14
N CYS A 59 8.41 0.25 -6.98
CA CYS A 59 7.64 -0.87 -7.52
C CYS A 59 6.75 -0.50 -8.73
N ILE A 60 7.03 0.62 -9.40
CA ILE A 60 6.28 1.08 -10.58
C ILE A 60 6.50 0.15 -11.78
N LEU A 61 7.71 -0.35 -11.96
CA LEU A 61 8.04 -1.28 -13.05
C LEU A 61 7.82 -2.72 -12.58
N LEU A 62 7.34 -3.56 -13.48
CA LEU A 62 7.37 -5.00 -13.27
C LEU A 62 8.82 -5.48 -13.46
N PRO A 63 9.28 -6.49 -12.70
CA PRO A 63 10.58 -7.11 -12.94
C PRO A 63 10.68 -7.70 -14.35
#